data_AF-A0A7U9SZH0-F1
#
_entry.id   AF-A0A7U9SZH0-F1
#
_cell.length_a   1.000
_cell.length_b   1.000
_cell.length_c   1.000
_cell.angle_alpha   90.00
_cell.angle_beta   90.00
_cell.angle_gamma   90.00
#
_symmetry.space_group_name_H-M   'P 1'
#
loop_
_entity.id
_entity.type
_entity.pdbx_description
1 polymer ?
#
loop_
_entity_poly.entity_id
_entity_poly.type
_entity_poly.pdbx_seq_one_letter_code
_entity_poly.pdbx_strand_id
1 'polypeptide(L)' 'MSIGLWILVIVGGAAGFISTMYIMVSLFVVIFYKLFRKIKHGVSMFE' A
#
# COMPACT_ATOMS: atom_id res chain seq x y z
N MET A 1 15.27 13.55 28.48
CA MET A 1 14.46 13.80 27.26
C MET A 1 13.01 13.55 27.59
N SER A 2 12.10 14.42 27.14
CA SER A 2 10.67 14.38 27.48
C SER A 2 9.98 13.15 26.88
N ILE A 3 9.33 12.35 27.73
CA ILE A 3 8.67 11.08 27.37
C ILE A 3 7.57 11.29 26.30
N GLY A 4 6.92 12.47 26.29
CA GLY A 4 5.91 12.82 25.30
C GLY A 4 6.45 12.94 23.88
N LEU A 5 7.73 13.30 23.71
CA LEU A 5 8.36 13.43 22.40
C LEU A 5 8.61 12.05 21.77
N TRP A 6 8.95 11.06 22.58
CA TRP A 6 9.15 9.67 22.14
C TRP A 6 7.84 9.05 21.64
N ILE A 7 6.72 9.28 22.34
CA ILE A 7 5.40 8.79 21.91
C ILE A 7 5.01 9.41 20.57
N LEU A 8 5.23 10.71 20.39
CA LEU A 8 4.90 11.41 19.14
C LEU A 8 5.71 10.88 17.96
N VAL A 9 7.00 10.59 18.16
CA VAL A 9 7.87 10.01 17.11
C VAL A 9 7.42 8.59 16.74
N ILE A 10 7.05 7.77 17.72
CA ILE A 10 6.58 6.39 17.46
C ILE A 10 5.26 6.40 16.70
N VAL A 11 4.30 7.23 17.13
CA VAL A 11 2.99 7.34 16.47
C VAL A 11 3.11 7.95 15.07
N GLY A 12 3.89 9.02 14.92
CA GLY A 12 4.16 9.63 13.62
C GLY A 12 4.88 8.68 12.66
N GLY A 13 5.88 7.95 13.16
CA GLY A 13 6.60 6.93 12.40
C GLY A 13 5.70 5.76 11.98
N ALA A 14 4.86 5.26 12.88
CA ALA A 14 3.92 4.18 12.59
C ALA A 14 2.87 4.60 11.56
N ALA A 15 2.28 5.79 11.70
CA ALA A 15 1.31 6.32 10.75
C ALA A 15 1.91 6.50 9.35
N GLY A 16 3.15 7.01 9.27
CA GLY A 16 3.89 7.12 8.01
C GLY A 16 4.14 5.75 7.37
N PHE A 17 4.64 4.79 8.16
CA PHE A 17 4.95 3.44 7.67
C PHE A 17 3.72 2.70 7.14
N ILE A 18 2.59 2.77 7.86
CA ILE A 18 1.33 2.16 7.44
C ILE A 18 0.83 2.80 6.13
N SER A 19 0.94 4.13 6.01
CA SER A 19 0.51 4.84 4.81
C SER A 19 1.36 4.47 3.59
N THR A 20 2.68 4.37 3.75
CA THR A 20 3.59 3.96 2.67
C THR A 20 3.37 2.50 2.28
N MET A 21 3.21 1.59 3.25
CA MET A 21 2.88 0.19 2.96
C MET A 21 1.54 0.06 2.23
N TYR A 22 0.52 0.81 2.64
CA TYR A 22 -0.79 0.77 2.00
C TYR A 22 -0.73 1.17 0.52
N ILE A 23 -0.04 2.26 0.20
CA ILE A 23 0.12 2.72 -1.20
C ILE A 23 0.91 1.70 -2.02
N MET A 24 2.01 1.18 -1.46
CA MET A 24 2.85 0.19 -2.13
C MET A 24 2.03 -1.06 -2.45
N VAL A 25 1.36 -1.65 -1.45
CA VAL A 25 0.55 -2.85 -1.62
C VAL A 25 -0.62 -2.59 -2.57
N SER A 26 -1.30 -1.45 -2.48
CA SER A 26 -2.43 -1.11 -3.36
C SER A 26 -2.02 -1.08 -4.84
N LEU A 27 -0.89 -0.45 -5.16
CA LEU A 27 -0.36 -0.42 -6.53
C LEU A 27 -0.04 -1.82 -7.05
N PHE A 28 0.64 -2.64 -6.24
CA PHE A 28 0.95 -4.02 -6.63
C PHE A 28 -0.33 -4.87 -6.79
N VAL A 29 -1.28 -4.76 -5.88
CA VAL A 29 -2.56 -5.49 -5.93
C VAL A 29 -3.34 -5.14 -7.20
N VAL A 30 -3.40 -3.88 -7.62
CA VAL A 30 -4.08 -3.50 -8.87
C VAL A 30 -3.37 -4.10 -10.09
N ILE A 31 -2.04 -4.12 -10.10
CA ILE A 31 -1.24 -4.72 -11.18
C ILE A 31 -1.48 -6.24 -11.25
N PHE A 32 -1.38 -6.94 -10.11
CA PHE A 32 -1.62 -8.37 -10.03
C PHE A 32 -3.07 -8.73 -10.35
N TYR A 33 -4.03 -7.94 -9.90
CA TYR A 33 -5.44 -8.15 -10.21
C TYR A 33 -5.71 -7.96 -11.71
N LYS A 34 -5.14 -6.93 -12.34
CA LYS A 34 -5.21 -6.75 -13.79
C LYS A 34 -4.54 -7.90 -14.55
N LEU A 35 -3.39 -8.38 -14.07
CA LEU A 35 -2.67 -9.51 -14.69
C LEU A 35 -3.46 -10.82 -14.53
N PHE A 36 -4.03 -11.07 -13.36
CA PHE A 36 -4.86 -12.25 -13.07
C PHE A 36 -6.13 -12.25 -13.92
N ARG A 37 -6.82 -11.09 -14.05
CA ARG A 37 -7.97 -10.97 -14.95
C ARG A 37 -7.58 -11.22 -16.42
N LYS A 38 -6.43 -10.70 -16.85
CA LYS A 38 -5.92 -10.87 -18.23
C LYS A 38 -5.64 -12.34 -18.54
N ILE A 39 -5.06 -13.07 -17.59
CA ILE A 39 -4.74 -14.50 -17.76
C ILE A 39 -6.02 -15.36 -17.69
N LYS A 40 -6.92 -15.08 -16.74
CA LYS A 40 -8.09 -15.93 -16.50
C LYS A 40 -9.25 -15.71 -17.48
N HIS A 41 -9.48 -14.46 -17.90
CA HIS A 41 -10.63 -14.12 -18.74
C HIS A 41 -10.25 -13.79 -20.19
N GLY A 42 -8.96 -13.68 -20.54
CA GLY A 42 -8.51 -13.44 -21.92
C GLY A 42 -8.98 -12.12 -22.54
N VAL A 43 -9.62 -11.24 -21.75
CA VAL A 43 -10.18 -9.97 -22.24
C VAL A 43 -9.09 -8.91 -22.25
N SER A 44 -9.03 -8.15 -23.35
CA SER A 44 -8.09 -7.05 -23.57
C SER A 44 -8.09 -6.08 -22.38
N MET A 45 -6.91 -5.60 -22.03
CA MET A 45 -6.63 -4.72 -20.89
C MET A 45 -7.18 -3.29 -21.06
N PHE A 46 -7.92 -3.05 -22.15
CA PHE A 46 -8.45 -1.76 -22.59
C PHE A 46 -9.89 -1.94 -23.08
N GLU A 47 -10.82 -1.82 -22.15
CA GLU A 47 -12.09 -1.12 -22.34
C GLU A 47 -12.26 -0.15 -21.17
#